data_AF-A0A1G3AIB9-F1
#
_entry.id   AF-A0A1G3AIB9-F1
#
_cell.length_a   1.000
_cell.length_b   1.000
_cell.length_c   1.000
_cell.angle_alpha   90.00
_cell.angle_beta   90.00
_cell.angle_gamma   90.00
#
_symmetry.space_group_name_H-M   'P 1'
#
loop_
_entity.id
_entity.type
_entity.pdbx_description
1 polymer ?
#
loop_
_entity_poly.entity_id
_entity_poly.type
_entity_poly.pdbx_seq_one_letter_code
_entity_poly.pdbx_strand_id
1 'polypeptide(L)'
;MSKLRKLQLYESRSTLSGVVHLYTVLQGRSLDEVWEAVASTERDEAGQVVSLDLSKIRVTDAGLVHLKGLKRLQFLFLNGTQVTDAGLAHLEGLANLNLIDLTGTQVTDAGLDNLRGLSNLRTLHLAGTKVTREGVKKLQQASSGRIRVQLVDFSHLKSDVLSPKSASSYVNLASALMNQGRTEKAEALFSRALEYQPSRKEAHLGLAMILDRQRKPEEAAARYQQALGIDPSYFEAHMGLGLLLVNVGRLDEGREHLADSVRLKPKDPSANYYYGHVLHRLGKPEEAAVHYQRALRYDPELVTALLALAAIHISADRPDLHNPAEAVTCAEKACELTEHADPGALEILAKIYAAAGRLDDAVRTAKHALKAARNTPDRALADRIEKDLAAYQRILIERQNP
;
A
#
# COMPACT_ATOMS: atom_id res chain seq x y z
N MET A 1 -16.90 14.69 -10.85
CA MET A 1 -17.38 16.07 -11.11
C MET A 1 -17.25 16.99 -9.89
N SER A 2 -17.68 16.61 -8.68
CA SER A 2 -17.58 17.50 -7.50
C SER A 2 -16.15 17.84 -7.07
N LYS A 3 -15.24 16.87 -6.97
CA LYS A 3 -13.81 17.09 -6.67
C LYS A 3 -13.12 17.93 -7.74
N LEU A 4 -13.40 17.63 -9.02
CA LEU A 4 -12.90 18.39 -10.17
C LEU A 4 -13.36 19.85 -10.14
N ARG A 5 -14.63 20.10 -9.81
CA ARG A 5 -15.20 21.44 -9.69
C ARG A 5 -14.64 22.20 -8.49
N LYS A 6 -14.36 21.51 -7.38
CA LYS A 6 -13.67 22.10 -6.23
C LYS A 6 -12.21 22.42 -6.57
N LEU A 7 -11.50 21.56 -7.29
CA LEU A 7 -10.15 21.81 -7.84
C LEU A 7 -10.13 23.06 -8.74
N GLN A 8 -11.09 23.18 -9.67
CA GLN A 8 -11.24 24.39 -10.50
C GLN A 8 -11.55 25.65 -9.68
N LEU A 9 -12.33 25.53 -8.60
CA LEU A 9 -12.55 26.64 -7.66
C LEU A 9 -11.24 27.05 -6.96
N TYR A 10 -10.38 26.08 -6.63
CA TYR A 10 -9.06 26.34 -6.06
C TYR A 10 -8.11 27.02 -7.05
N GLU A 11 -8.12 26.64 -8.33
CA GLU A 11 -7.33 27.29 -9.41
C GLU A 11 -7.63 28.79 -9.56
N SER A 12 -8.89 29.19 -9.40
CA SER A 12 -9.35 30.58 -9.56
C SER A 12 -8.90 31.54 -8.45
N ARG A 13 -8.36 31.02 -7.33
CA ARG A 13 -7.81 31.82 -6.23
C ARG A 13 -6.29 31.87 -6.40
N SER A 14 -5.77 33.05 -6.72
CA SER A 14 -4.49 33.38 -7.39
C SER A 14 -3.17 33.00 -6.69
N THR A 15 -3.08 31.86 -6.00
CA THR A 15 -1.84 31.35 -5.37
C THR A 15 -1.55 29.89 -5.67
N LEU A 16 -2.50 29.18 -6.30
CA LEU A 16 -2.34 27.75 -6.60
C LEU A 16 -1.59 27.44 -7.89
N SER A 17 -1.27 28.40 -8.75
CA SER A 17 -0.64 28.11 -10.05
C SER A 17 0.56 27.16 -9.91
N GLY A 18 1.38 27.27 -8.86
CA GLY A 18 2.45 26.32 -8.56
C GLY A 18 1.98 24.90 -8.18
N VAL A 19 1.05 24.78 -7.22
CA VAL A 19 0.52 23.47 -6.75
C VAL A 19 -0.35 22.79 -7.82
N VAL A 20 -1.09 23.58 -8.58
CA VAL A 20 -1.88 23.16 -9.74
C VAL A 20 -0.96 22.77 -10.91
N HIS A 21 0.14 23.49 -11.14
CA HIS A 21 1.06 23.08 -12.22
C HIS A 21 1.81 21.79 -11.86
N LEU A 22 2.19 21.63 -10.58
CA LEU A 22 2.64 20.37 -9.97
C LEU A 22 1.59 19.25 -10.18
N TYR A 23 0.30 19.60 -10.19
CA TYR A 23 -0.85 18.73 -10.49
C TYR A 23 -1.02 18.40 -11.98
N THR A 24 -0.78 19.34 -12.90
CA THR A 24 -0.90 19.10 -14.36
C THR A 24 0.28 18.31 -14.95
N VAL A 25 1.44 18.35 -14.30
CA VAL A 25 2.69 17.72 -14.79
C VAL A 25 2.86 16.28 -14.29
N LEU A 26 2.20 15.89 -13.19
CA LEU A 26 2.22 14.52 -12.67
C LEU A 26 1.30 13.58 -13.47
N GLN A 27 1.73 13.25 -14.69
CA GLN A 27 1.13 12.21 -15.54
C GLN A 27 1.07 10.88 -14.76
N GLY A 28 -0.13 10.33 -14.56
CA GLY A 28 -0.34 8.97 -14.04
C GLY A 28 -0.78 8.81 -12.57
N ARG A 29 -1.39 9.81 -11.93
CA ARG A 29 -1.92 9.71 -10.55
C ARG A 29 -3.44 9.88 -10.48
N SER A 30 -4.06 9.32 -9.42
CA SER A 30 -5.51 9.37 -9.24
C SER A 30 -5.97 10.74 -8.73
N LEU A 31 -7.18 11.16 -9.12
CA LEU A 31 -7.80 12.41 -8.65
C LEU A 31 -7.94 12.45 -7.12
N ASP A 32 -7.98 11.29 -6.47
CA ASP A 32 -8.12 11.16 -5.01
C ASP A 32 -6.82 11.46 -4.27
N GLU A 33 -5.68 10.96 -4.75
CA GLU A 33 -4.35 11.30 -4.19
C GLU A 33 -4.04 12.79 -4.33
N VAL A 34 -4.42 13.37 -5.48
CA VAL A 34 -4.33 14.81 -5.74
C VAL A 34 -5.23 15.60 -4.78
N TRP A 35 -6.46 15.15 -4.58
CA TRP A 35 -7.43 15.81 -3.72
C TRP A 35 -6.97 15.83 -2.25
N GLU A 36 -6.40 14.73 -1.76
CA GLU A 36 -5.87 14.64 -0.39
C GLU A 36 -4.70 15.60 -0.15
N ALA A 37 -3.77 15.73 -1.10
CA ALA A 37 -2.67 16.69 -1.00
C ALA A 37 -3.13 18.16 -1.04
N VAL A 38 -4.17 18.46 -1.83
CA VAL A 38 -4.79 19.79 -1.83
C VAL A 38 -5.59 20.04 -0.56
N ALA A 39 -6.20 19.00 0.02
CA ALA A 39 -6.96 19.08 1.27
C ALA A 39 -6.07 19.24 2.51
N SER A 40 -4.83 18.72 2.49
CA SER A 40 -3.84 18.90 3.56
C SER A 40 -3.11 20.25 3.50
N THR A 41 -3.41 21.10 2.51
CA THR A 41 -2.78 22.42 2.35
C THR A 41 -3.43 23.45 3.28
N GLU A 42 -2.68 23.99 4.24
CA GLU A 42 -3.15 25.07 5.12
C GLU A 42 -2.82 26.45 4.55
N ARG A 43 -3.69 27.44 4.86
CA ARG A 43 -3.58 28.81 4.36
C ARG A 43 -3.69 29.83 5.48
N ASP A 44 -3.09 30.99 5.26
CA ASP A 44 -3.32 32.16 6.11
C ASP A 44 -4.65 32.86 5.79
N GLU A 45 -4.98 33.89 6.57
CA GLU A 45 -6.18 34.72 6.42
C GLU A 45 -6.26 35.44 5.05
N ALA A 46 -5.11 35.63 4.39
CA ALA A 46 -5.00 36.19 3.04
C ALA A 46 -5.10 35.13 1.93
N GLY A 47 -5.34 33.86 2.30
CA GLY A 47 -5.48 32.74 1.36
C GLY A 47 -4.18 32.25 0.72
N GLN A 48 -3.02 32.66 1.25
CA GLN A 48 -1.70 32.21 0.81
C GLN A 48 -1.37 30.86 1.44
N VAL A 49 -0.67 29.99 0.72
CA VAL A 49 -0.27 28.68 1.23
C VAL A 49 0.83 28.86 2.28
N VAL A 50 0.59 28.34 3.48
CA VAL A 50 1.54 28.37 4.62
C VAL A 50 2.02 26.99 5.03
N SER A 51 1.25 25.93 4.77
CA SER A 51 1.63 24.54 5.01
C SER A 51 1.30 23.69 3.80
N LEU A 52 2.23 22.83 3.38
CA LEU A 52 2.06 21.94 2.24
C LEU A 52 2.62 20.56 2.55
N ASP A 53 1.76 19.56 2.55
CA ASP A 53 2.13 18.16 2.71
C ASP A 53 2.07 17.42 1.38
N LEU A 54 3.23 17.04 0.86
CA LEU A 54 3.40 16.28 -0.37
C LEU A 54 3.79 14.83 -0.11
N SER A 55 3.83 14.36 1.15
CA SER A 55 4.31 13.02 1.50
C SER A 55 3.48 11.88 0.90
N LYS A 56 2.20 12.14 0.65
CA LYS A 56 1.26 11.16 0.08
C LYS A 56 1.27 11.12 -1.45
N ILE A 57 1.87 12.11 -2.09
CA ILE A 57 2.03 12.13 -3.54
C ILE A 57 3.51 11.84 -3.83
N ARG A 58 3.81 10.85 -4.67
CA ARG A 58 5.20 10.46 -4.99
C ARG A 58 5.91 11.56 -5.80
N VAL A 59 6.16 12.71 -5.18
CA VAL A 59 6.79 13.88 -5.79
C VAL A 59 8.27 13.62 -6.00
N THR A 60 8.78 14.13 -7.12
CA THR A 60 10.19 14.08 -7.52
C THR A 60 10.74 15.51 -7.61
N ASP A 61 12.03 15.65 -7.90
CA ASP A 61 12.69 16.95 -8.07
C ASP A 61 11.99 17.85 -9.09
N ALA A 62 11.49 17.28 -10.19
CA ALA A 62 10.74 17.99 -11.23
C ALA A 62 9.47 18.65 -10.68
N GLY A 63 8.82 18.04 -9.69
CA GLY A 63 7.66 18.62 -9.03
C GLY A 63 8.02 19.86 -8.20
N LEU A 64 9.15 19.84 -7.49
CA LEU A 64 9.53 20.93 -6.59
C LEU A 64 9.80 22.26 -7.31
N VAL A 65 10.07 22.25 -8.62
CA VAL A 65 10.24 23.45 -9.47
C VAL A 65 9.07 24.43 -9.28
N HIS A 66 7.86 23.92 -9.07
CA HIS A 66 6.65 24.73 -9.00
C HIS A 66 6.41 25.38 -7.64
N LEU A 67 7.22 25.10 -6.62
CA LEU A 67 7.08 25.70 -5.29
C LEU A 67 7.62 27.14 -5.21
N LYS A 68 8.41 27.59 -6.20
CA LYS A 68 9.13 28.87 -6.19
C LYS A 68 8.25 30.10 -5.90
N GLY A 69 6.97 30.04 -6.25
CA GLY A 69 5.98 31.10 -6.04
C GLY A 69 5.33 31.13 -4.65
N LEU A 70 5.47 30.08 -3.84
CA LEU A 70 4.83 29.96 -2.52
C LEU A 70 5.63 30.72 -1.44
N LYS A 71 5.80 32.02 -1.62
CA LYS A 71 6.67 32.85 -0.77
C LYS A 71 6.26 32.93 0.70
N ARG A 72 5.02 32.56 1.04
CA ARG A 72 4.49 32.48 2.40
C ARG A 72 4.59 31.10 3.04
N LEU A 73 5.11 30.10 2.31
CA LEU A 73 5.22 28.73 2.79
C LEU A 73 6.14 28.66 4.02
N GLN A 74 5.64 28.09 5.11
CA GLN A 74 6.33 27.93 6.39
C GLN A 74 6.63 26.46 6.70
N PHE A 75 5.74 25.55 6.31
CA PHE A 75 5.86 24.12 6.59
C PHE A 75 5.79 23.33 5.28
N LEU A 76 6.80 22.48 5.04
CA LEU A 76 6.87 21.62 3.86
C LEU A 76 7.19 20.18 4.27
N PHE A 77 6.29 19.26 3.96
CA PHE A 77 6.46 17.83 4.25
C PHE A 77 6.70 17.05 2.95
N LEU A 78 7.86 16.40 2.87
CA LEU A 78 8.33 15.60 1.72
C LEU A 78 8.68 14.17 2.14
N ASN A 79 8.20 13.72 3.30
CA ASN A 79 8.60 12.43 3.83
C ASN A 79 8.19 11.26 2.92
N GLY A 80 9.10 10.31 2.69
CA GLY A 80 8.88 9.13 1.85
C GLY A 80 8.79 9.41 0.35
N THR A 81 9.13 10.62 -0.09
CA THR A 81 9.11 11.01 -1.52
C THR A 81 10.44 10.69 -2.21
N GLN A 82 10.46 10.80 -3.55
CA GLN A 82 11.66 10.52 -4.36
C GLN A 82 12.55 11.75 -4.57
N VAL A 83 12.42 12.76 -3.71
CA VAL A 83 13.22 13.98 -3.76
C VAL A 83 14.69 13.68 -3.47
N THR A 84 15.57 14.30 -4.25
CA THR A 84 17.03 14.23 -4.14
C THR A 84 17.63 15.61 -3.89
N ASP A 85 18.96 15.69 -3.86
CA ASP A 85 19.70 16.95 -3.71
C ASP A 85 19.32 17.98 -4.78
N ALA A 86 19.03 17.54 -6.01
CA ALA A 86 18.62 18.43 -7.10
C ALA A 86 17.26 19.09 -6.83
N GLY A 87 16.33 18.38 -6.19
CA GLY A 87 15.03 18.92 -5.83
C GLY A 87 15.11 20.03 -4.77
N LEU A 88 16.03 19.91 -3.82
CA LEU A 88 16.21 20.93 -2.77
C LEU A 88 16.65 22.28 -3.33
N ALA A 89 17.36 22.32 -4.47
CA ALA A 89 17.74 23.57 -5.13
C ALA A 89 16.51 24.43 -5.50
N HIS A 90 15.35 23.81 -5.74
CA HIS A 90 14.12 24.53 -6.09
C HIS A 90 13.43 25.22 -4.90
N LEU A 91 13.90 24.98 -3.66
CA LEU A 91 13.41 25.67 -2.48
C LEU A 91 14.05 27.05 -2.29
N GLU A 92 15.03 27.41 -3.12
CA GLU A 92 15.72 28.69 -3.05
C GLU A 92 14.74 29.89 -3.06
N GLY A 93 14.99 30.84 -2.16
CA GLY A 93 14.18 32.06 -2.06
C GLY A 93 12.80 31.86 -1.44
N LEU A 94 12.50 30.69 -0.85
CA LEU A 94 11.35 30.48 0.04
C LEU A 94 11.72 30.85 1.48
N ALA A 95 12.07 32.13 1.67
CA ALA A 95 12.68 32.62 2.90
C ALA A 95 11.82 32.46 4.16
N ASN A 96 10.51 32.19 4.03
CA ASN A 96 9.60 31.97 5.16
C ASN A 96 9.52 30.50 5.63
N LEU A 97 10.18 29.57 4.93
CA LEU A 97 10.21 28.17 5.35
C LEU A 97 10.83 28.07 6.75
N ASN A 98 10.03 27.57 7.68
CA ASN A 98 10.40 27.35 9.08
C ASN A 98 10.76 25.87 9.32
N LEU A 99 10.02 24.95 8.69
CA LEU A 99 10.20 23.52 8.82
C LEU A 99 10.21 22.84 7.44
N ILE A 100 11.15 21.92 7.26
CA ILE A 100 11.15 20.98 6.14
C ILE A 100 11.30 19.56 6.71
N ASP A 101 10.40 18.66 6.33
CA ASP A 101 10.51 17.23 6.63
C ASP A 101 10.98 16.46 5.40
N LEU A 102 12.21 15.93 5.45
CA LEU A 102 12.83 15.14 4.39
C LEU A 102 12.96 13.66 4.76
N THR A 103 12.23 13.20 5.78
CA THR A 103 12.37 11.83 6.30
C THR A 103 12.17 10.78 5.21
N GLY A 104 13.13 9.86 5.04
CA GLY A 104 13.05 8.78 4.04
C GLY A 104 13.16 9.23 2.58
N THR A 105 13.72 10.42 2.33
CA THR A 105 14.07 10.88 0.97
C THR A 105 15.50 10.49 0.59
N GLN A 106 15.89 10.73 -0.67
CA GLN A 106 17.20 10.34 -1.20
C GLN A 106 18.27 11.45 -1.05
N VAL A 107 18.00 12.46 -0.22
CA VAL A 107 18.90 13.59 0.04
C VAL A 107 20.19 13.14 0.73
N THR A 108 21.31 13.74 0.33
CA THR A 108 22.67 13.53 0.85
C THR A 108 23.23 14.81 1.49
N ASP A 109 24.44 14.72 2.04
CA ASP A 109 25.16 15.89 2.57
C ASP A 109 25.26 17.06 1.57
N ALA A 110 25.39 16.76 0.27
CA ALA A 110 25.48 17.79 -0.76
C ALA A 110 24.18 18.59 -0.90
N GLY A 111 23.02 17.95 -0.71
CA GLY A 111 21.71 18.62 -0.79
C GLY A 111 21.48 19.65 0.30
N LEU A 112 22.13 19.51 1.47
CA LEU A 112 21.99 20.46 2.57
C LEU A 112 22.53 21.85 2.23
N ASP A 113 23.46 21.96 1.29
CA ASP A 113 24.02 23.25 0.87
C ASP A 113 22.95 24.15 0.24
N ASN A 114 21.94 23.55 -0.41
CA ASN A 114 20.79 24.27 -0.98
C ASN A 114 19.89 24.91 0.09
N LEU A 115 19.99 24.51 1.36
CA LEU A 115 19.14 25.01 2.45
C LEU A 115 19.76 26.20 3.20
N ARG A 116 21.03 26.54 2.95
CA ARG A 116 21.76 27.59 3.68
C ARG A 116 21.12 28.97 3.52
N GLY A 117 20.56 29.26 2.34
CA GLY A 117 19.89 30.52 2.01
C GLY A 117 18.52 30.72 2.67
N LEU A 118 17.97 29.68 3.34
CA LEU A 118 16.66 29.75 4.01
C LEU A 118 16.82 30.35 5.41
N SER A 119 16.77 31.69 5.50
CA SER A 119 17.05 32.47 6.71
C SER A 119 16.08 32.23 7.87
N ASN A 120 14.82 31.86 7.59
CA ASN A 120 13.85 31.51 8.63
C ASN A 120 13.78 30.02 8.94
N LEU A 121 14.55 29.16 8.27
CA LEU A 121 14.55 27.73 8.57
C LEU A 121 14.99 27.52 10.02
N ARG A 122 14.16 26.83 10.80
CA ARG A 122 14.42 26.51 12.22
C ARG A 122 14.47 25.02 12.44
N THR A 123 13.72 24.24 11.67
CA THR A 123 13.59 22.80 11.88
C THR A 123 13.81 22.04 10.58
N LEU A 124 14.63 21.00 10.64
CA LEU A 124 14.89 20.10 9.51
C LEU A 124 14.86 18.65 9.98
N HIS A 125 13.99 17.81 9.43
CA HIS A 125 13.95 16.38 9.73
C HIS A 125 14.64 15.58 8.61
N LEU A 126 15.60 14.74 8.97
CA LEU A 126 16.48 14.03 8.02
C LEU A 126 16.53 12.51 8.27
N ALA A 127 15.63 11.99 9.08
CA ALA A 127 15.57 10.58 9.46
C ALA A 127 15.50 9.68 8.22
N GLY A 128 16.35 8.65 8.13
CA GLY A 128 16.34 7.72 6.98
C GLY A 128 16.77 8.33 5.63
N THR A 129 17.42 9.50 5.62
CA THR A 129 18.10 10.05 4.44
C THR A 129 19.54 9.52 4.34
N LYS A 130 20.26 9.91 3.29
CA LYS A 130 21.71 9.63 3.14
C LYS A 130 22.59 10.74 3.73
N VAL A 131 22.01 11.66 4.48
CA VAL A 131 22.75 12.72 5.18
C VAL A 131 23.49 12.13 6.38
N THR A 132 24.78 12.42 6.47
CA THR A 132 25.66 12.01 7.57
C THR A 132 25.65 13.01 8.71
N ARG A 133 26.18 12.59 9.87
CA ARG A 133 26.39 13.49 11.02
C ARG A 133 27.33 14.65 10.68
N GLU A 134 28.30 14.42 9.80
CA GLU A 134 29.25 15.45 9.38
C GLU A 134 28.58 16.51 8.50
N GLY A 135 27.72 16.10 7.56
CA GLY A 135 26.92 17.04 6.77
C GLY A 135 26.05 17.95 7.63
N VAL A 136 25.42 17.40 8.67
CA VAL A 136 24.63 18.20 9.61
C VAL A 136 25.47 19.15 10.44
N LYS A 137 26.63 18.71 10.93
CA LYS A 137 27.56 19.59 11.64
C LYS A 137 27.96 20.78 10.78
N LYS A 138 28.27 20.54 9.50
CA LYS A 138 28.57 21.60 8.52
C LYS A 138 27.39 22.55 8.33
N LEU A 139 26.17 22.04 8.17
CA LEU A 139 24.97 22.87 8.04
C LEU A 139 24.69 23.70 9.31
N GLN A 140 24.86 23.12 10.49
CA GLN A 140 24.68 23.82 11.77
C GLN A 140 25.73 24.91 11.95
N GLN A 141 26.99 24.64 11.63
CA GLN A 141 28.05 25.64 11.65
C GLN A 141 27.75 26.79 10.67
N ALA A 142 27.41 26.46 9.42
CA ALA A 142 27.07 27.44 8.39
C ALA A 142 25.83 28.27 8.73
N SER A 143 24.91 27.73 9.52
CA SER A 143 23.71 28.45 10.01
C SER A 143 23.87 29.05 11.40
N SER A 144 25.08 29.04 11.98
CA SER A 144 25.36 29.52 13.35
C SER A 144 24.45 28.89 14.41
N GLY A 145 24.12 27.60 14.25
CA GLY A 145 23.26 26.84 15.17
C GLY A 145 21.77 27.14 15.05
N ARG A 146 21.36 28.03 14.13
CA ARG A 146 19.97 28.45 13.93
C ARG A 146 19.05 27.31 13.52
N ILE A 147 19.54 26.38 12.69
CA ILE A 147 18.75 25.26 12.20
C ILE A 147 18.89 24.11 13.21
N ARG A 148 17.78 23.80 13.90
CA ARG A 148 17.63 22.58 14.67
C ARG A 148 17.42 21.43 13.69
N VAL A 149 18.48 20.66 13.48
CA VAL A 149 18.42 19.45 12.67
C VAL A 149 18.06 18.27 13.56
N GLN A 150 16.99 17.57 13.18
CA GLN A 150 16.59 16.30 13.75
C GLN A 150 17.09 15.21 12.80
N LEU A 151 18.34 14.81 13.01
CA LEU A 151 18.85 13.54 12.50
C LEU A 151 18.35 12.44 13.41
N VAL A 152 17.81 11.39 12.83
CA VAL A 152 17.68 10.13 13.54
C VAL A 152 18.46 9.07 12.79
N ASP A 153 19.65 8.82 13.29
CA ASP A 153 20.47 7.68 12.95
C ASP A 153 19.92 6.46 13.72
N PHE A 154 19.07 5.68 13.05
CA PHE A 154 18.39 4.52 13.64
C PHE A 154 19.26 3.27 13.73
N SER A 155 20.52 3.34 13.26
CA SER A 155 21.38 2.18 13.18
C SER A 155 21.89 1.74 14.56
N HIS A 156 21.84 2.62 15.60
CA HIS A 156 22.55 2.37 16.86
C HIS A 156 21.81 2.68 18.19
N LEU A 157 20.54 3.12 18.24
CA LEU A 157 19.93 3.63 19.49
C LEU A 157 19.10 2.63 20.33
N LYS A 158 19.32 2.70 21.66
CA LYS A 158 18.56 2.09 22.79
C LYS A 158 17.31 2.92 23.17
N SER A 159 16.38 2.31 23.91
CA SER A 159 14.96 2.71 24.09
C SER A 159 14.69 4.11 24.66
N ASP A 160 15.60 4.68 25.44
CA ASP A 160 15.26 5.81 26.31
C ASP A 160 15.35 7.17 25.59
N VAL A 161 15.99 7.19 24.41
CA VAL A 161 16.18 8.36 23.56
C VAL A 161 15.03 8.54 22.55
N LEU A 162 14.18 7.51 22.40
CA LEU A 162 12.96 7.56 21.60
C LEU A 162 11.86 8.31 22.34
N SER A 163 12.07 9.55 22.82
CA SER A 163 10.97 10.41 23.31
C SER A 163 10.42 11.27 22.15
N PRO A 164 9.38 10.81 21.44
CA PRO A 164 8.69 11.45 20.37
C PRO A 164 7.71 12.45 20.96
N LYS A 165 7.72 13.64 20.39
CA LYS A 165 6.91 14.76 20.89
C LYS A 165 5.45 14.72 20.43
N SER A 166 5.03 13.65 19.76
CA SER A 166 3.63 13.44 19.35
C SER A 166 3.32 11.97 19.03
N ALA A 167 2.05 11.58 19.19
CA ALA A 167 1.57 10.26 18.81
C ALA A 167 1.71 9.96 17.30
N SER A 168 1.60 10.98 16.44
CA SER A 168 1.81 10.83 14.98
C SER A 168 3.25 10.44 14.64
N SER A 169 4.23 11.00 15.34
CA SER A 169 5.64 10.65 15.12
C SER A 169 5.94 9.19 15.46
N TYR A 170 5.34 8.68 16.54
CA TYR A 170 5.43 7.27 16.91
C TYR A 170 4.80 6.35 15.85
N VAL A 171 3.59 6.67 15.38
CA VAL A 171 2.90 5.90 14.33
C VAL A 171 3.72 5.83 13.04
N ASN A 172 4.26 6.96 12.60
CA ASN A 172 5.03 7.02 11.36
C ASN A 172 6.32 6.20 11.46
N LEU A 173 7.04 6.31 12.59
CA LEU A 173 8.25 5.52 12.81
C LEU A 173 7.94 4.02 12.95
N ALA A 174 6.87 3.68 13.67
CA ALA A 174 6.43 2.30 13.81
C ALA A 174 6.10 1.68 12.45
N SER A 175 5.38 2.42 11.59
CA SER A 175 5.06 1.98 10.23
C SER A 175 6.32 1.75 9.38
N ALA A 176 7.31 2.65 9.47
CA ALA A 176 8.59 2.48 8.79
C ALA A 176 9.36 1.24 9.26
N LEU A 177 9.39 0.98 10.58
CA LEU A 177 10.01 -0.22 11.13
C LEU A 177 9.26 -1.50 10.75
N MET A 178 7.93 -1.44 10.66
CA MET A 178 7.10 -2.55 10.22
C MET A 178 7.41 -2.94 8.77
N ASN A 179 7.64 -1.97 7.88
CA ASN A 179 8.05 -2.22 6.50
C ASN A 179 9.47 -2.78 6.38
N GLN A 180 10.32 -2.57 7.38
CA GLN A 180 11.66 -3.16 7.48
C GLN A 180 11.65 -4.56 8.15
N GLY A 181 10.48 -5.10 8.49
CA GLY A 181 10.34 -6.37 9.21
C GLY A 181 10.74 -6.31 10.69
N ARG A 182 11.04 -5.13 11.24
CA ARG A 182 11.45 -4.92 12.63
C ARG A 182 10.23 -4.81 13.56
N THR A 183 9.47 -5.90 13.61
CA THR A 183 8.12 -5.97 14.20
C THR A 183 8.08 -5.62 15.68
N GLU A 184 9.01 -6.12 16.50
CA GLU A 184 9.01 -5.89 17.95
C GLU A 184 9.22 -4.41 18.29
N LYS A 185 10.05 -3.73 17.49
CA LYS A 185 10.31 -2.30 17.68
C LYS A 185 9.14 -1.45 17.18
N ALA A 186 8.45 -1.87 16.12
CA ALA A 186 7.22 -1.22 15.67
C ALA A 186 6.11 -1.33 16.73
N GLU A 187 5.95 -2.51 17.35
CA GLU A 187 4.97 -2.76 18.40
C GLU A 187 5.17 -1.83 19.61
N ALA A 188 6.41 -1.70 20.09
CA ALA A 188 6.74 -0.80 21.19
C ALA A 188 6.38 0.66 20.87
N LEU A 189 6.62 1.11 19.63
CA LEU A 189 6.31 2.47 19.20
C LEU A 189 4.82 2.72 19.01
N PHE A 190 4.06 1.76 18.45
CA PHE A 190 2.61 1.91 18.39
C PHE A 190 1.98 1.93 19.79
N SER A 191 2.49 1.11 20.72
CA SER A 191 2.05 1.13 22.12
C SER A 191 2.31 2.48 22.77
N ARG A 192 3.51 3.03 22.57
CA ARG A 192 3.83 4.40 23.00
C ARG A 192 2.93 5.45 22.34
N ALA A 193 2.58 5.33 21.05
CA ALA A 193 1.65 6.25 20.41
C ALA A 193 0.30 6.32 21.15
N LEU A 194 -0.17 5.16 21.63
CA LEU A 194 -1.41 5.04 22.40
C LEU A 194 -1.30 5.53 23.84
N GLU A 195 -0.13 5.44 24.48
CA GLU A 195 0.12 6.09 25.78
C GLU A 195 -0.08 7.61 25.69
N TYR A 196 0.38 8.23 24.59
CA TYR A 196 0.26 9.68 24.37
C TYR A 196 -1.12 10.09 23.89
N GLN A 197 -1.73 9.29 23.00
CA GLN A 197 -3.05 9.56 22.48
C GLN A 197 -3.80 8.23 22.25
N PRO A 198 -4.62 7.81 23.23
CA PRO A 198 -5.38 6.55 23.15
C PRO A 198 -6.33 6.47 21.95
N SER A 199 -6.77 7.63 21.42
CA SER A 199 -7.65 7.76 20.26
C SER A 199 -6.94 7.70 18.90
N ARG A 200 -5.70 7.21 18.83
CA ARG A 200 -5.00 7.02 17.54
C ARG A 200 -5.39 5.71 16.87
N LYS A 201 -6.36 5.78 15.96
CA LYS A 201 -6.82 4.65 15.14
C LYS A 201 -5.70 3.99 14.33
N GLU A 202 -4.73 4.76 13.83
CA GLU A 202 -3.59 4.25 13.05
C GLU A 202 -2.67 3.38 13.92
N ALA A 203 -2.51 3.72 15.21
CA ALA A 203 -1.71 2.94 16.14
C ALA A 203 -2.41 1.63 16.52
N HIS A 204 -3.73 1.67 16.74
CA HIS A 204 -4.51 0.45 16.95
C HIS A 204 -4.48 -0.47 15.72
N LEU A 205 -4.61 0.08 14.51
CA LEU A 205 -4.46 -0.68 13.26
C LEU A 205 -3.08 -1.35 13.16
N GLY A 206 -2.01 -0.59 13.41
CA GLY A 206 -0.64 -1.11 13.37
C GLY A 206 -0.41 -2.26 14.35
N LEU A 207 -0.90 -2.13 15.59
CA LEU A 207 -0.84 -3.23 16.57
C LEU A 207 -1.69 -4.43 16.15
N ALA A 208 -2.89 -4.21 15.59
CA ALA A 208 -3.74 -5.29 15.11
C ALA A 208 -3.03 -6.14 14.05
N MET A 209 -2.38 -5.49 13.07
CA MET A 209 -1.61 -6.18 12.03
C MET A 209 -0.41 -6.95 12.59
N ILE A 210 0.24 -6.42 13.64
CA ILE A 210 1.36 -7.11 14.31
C ILE A 210 0.86 -8.37 15.04
N LEU A 211 -0.22 -8.24 15.81
CA LEU A 211 -0.81 -9.34 16.57
C LEU A 211 -1.35 -10.46 15.66
N ASP A 212 -1.93 -10.08 14.51
CA ASP A 212 -2.36 -11.04 13.48
C ASP A 212 -1.17 -11.86 12.95
N ARG A 213 -0.05 -11.21 12.61
CA ARG A 213 1.19 -11.91 12.21
C ARG A 213 1.77 -12.79 13.32
N GLN A 214 1.60 -12.41 14.58
CA GLN A 214 1.98 -13.21 15.75
C GLN A 214 1.00 -14.36 16.02
N ARG A 215 -0.04 -14.56 15.20
CA ARG A 215 -1.10 -15.56 15.37
C ARG A 215 -1.88 -15.41 16.68
N LYS A 216 -2.18 -14.17 17.07
CA LYS A 216 -3.01 -13.82 18.22
C LYS A 216 -4.33 -13.17 17.75
N PRO A 217 -5.26 -13.95 17.17
CA PRO A 217 -6.39 -13.39 16.47
C PRO A 217 -7.38 -12.65 17.39
N GLU A 218 -7.58 -13.09 18.63
CA GLU A 218 -8.50 -12.42 19.55
C GLU A 218 -7.98 -11.03 19.95
N GLU A 219 -6.69 -10.92 20.23
CA GLU A 219 -6.03 -9.64 20.55
C GLU A 219 -6.02 -8.71 19.33
N ALA A 220 -5.74 -9.26 18.14
CA ALA A 220 -5.79 -8.50 16.89
C ALA A 220 -7.21 -7.96 16.61
N ALA A 221 -8.24 -8.79 16.77
CA ALA A 221 -9.63 -8.41 16.58
C ALA A 221 -10.03 -7.26 17.52
N ALA A 222 -9.65 -7.35 18.81
CA ALA A 222 -9.89 -6.29 19.78
C ALA A 222 -9.24 -4.96 19.34
N ARG A 223 -8.01 -4.99 18.81
CA ARG A 223 -7.33 -3.78 18.31
C ARG A 223 -8.00 -3.19 17.07
N TYR A 224 -8.43 -4.01 16.11
CA TYR A 224 -9.22 -3.51 14.99
C TYR A 224 -10.53 -2.88 15.45
N GLN A 225 -11.22 -3.51 16.41
CA GLN A 225 -12.46 -2.97 16.99
C GLN A 225 -12.23 -1.63 17.71
N GLN A 226 -11.10 -1.46 18.42
CA GLN A 226 -10.74 -0.16 19.00
C GLN A 226 -10.53 0.91 17.93
N ALA A 227 -9.87 0.57 16.82
CA ALA A 227 -9.72 1.50 15.68
C ALA A 227 -11.07 1.91 15.09
N LEU A 228 -12.00 0.95 14.95
CA LEU A 228 -13.36 1.20 14.46
C LEU A 228 -14.25 1.95 15.47
N GLY A 229 -14.02 1.76 16.78
CA GLY A 229 -14.70 2.55 17.81
C GLY A 229 -14.31 4.02 17.77
N ILE A 230 -13.10 4.34 17.31
CA ILE A 230 -12.62 5.72 17.09
C ILE A 230 -13.15 6.28 15.76
N ASP A 231 -13.07 5.48 14.69
CA ASP A 231 -13.56 5.84 13.35
C ASP A 231 -14.31 4.66 12.72
N PRO A 232 -15.65 4.65 12.80
CA PRO A 232 -16.48 3.59 12.21
C PRO A 232 -16.42 3.51 10.68
N SER A 233 -15.79 4.48 10.02
CA SER A 233 -15.61 4.50 8.56
C SER A 233 -14.19 4.11 8.13
N TYR A 234 -13.38 3.58 9.06
CA TYR A 234 -11.99 3.29 8.79
C TYR A 234 -11.83 2.03 7.94
N PHE A 235 -11.71 2.24 6.63
CA PHE A 235 -11.63 1.19 5.61
C PHE A 235 -10.58 0.11 5.92
N GLU A 236 -9.37 0.52 6.29
CA GLU A 236 -8.24 -0.39 6.55
C GLU A 236 -8.54 -1.32 7.75
N ALA A 237 -9.29 -0.85 8.75
CA ALA A 237 -9.67 -1.65 9.91
C ALA A 237 -10.82 -2.63 9.59
N HIS A 238 -11.82 -2.22 8.81
CA HIS A 238 -12.85 -3.14 8.31
C HIS A 238 -12.25 -4.25 7.44
N MET A 239 -11.33 -3.88 6.53
CA MET A 239 -10.59 -4.85 5.72
C MET A 239 -9.80 -5.82 6.57
N GLY A 240 -8.95 -5.32 7.48
CA GLY A 240 -8.10 -6.17 8.32
C GLY A 240 -8.90 -7.10 9.23
N LEU A 241 -9.93 -6.59 9.90
CA LEU A 241 -10.79 -7.40 10.77
C LEU A 241 -11.59 -8.45 9.98
N GLY A 242 -12.14 -8.06 8.84
CA GLY A 242 -12.87 -8.98 7.97
C GLY A 242 -12.01 -10.16 7.52
N LEU A 243 -10.77 -9.90 7.08
CA LEU A 243 -9.82 -10.95 6.70
C LEU A 243 -9.43 -11.85 7.87
N LEU A 244 -9.13 -11.25 9.02
CA LEU A 244 -8.80 -11.98 10.25
C LEU A 244 -9.93 -12.96 10.62
N LEU A 245 -11.17 -12.49 10.63
CA LEU A 245 -12.35 -13.28 10.98
C LEU A 245 -12.58 -14.43 9.98
N VAL A 246 -12.40 -14.17 8.69
CA VAL A 246 -12.47 -15.20 7.65
C VAL A 246 -11.40 -16.28 7.88
N ASN A 247 -10.18 -15.88 8.23
CA ASN A 247 -9.07 -16.81 8.48
C ASN A 247 -9.32 -17.72 9.70
N VAL A 248 -9.94 -17.20 10.76
CA VAL A 248 -10.33 -18.01 11.94
C VAL A 248 -11.66 -18.74 11.79
N GLY A 249 -12.29 -18.68 10.61
CA GLY A 249 -13.52 -19.41 10.30
C GLY A 249 -14.83 -18.73 10.72
N ARG A 250 -14.78 -17.49 11.23
CA ARG A 250 -15.96 -16.68 11.57
C ARG A 250 -16.47 -15.94 10.33
N LEU A 251 -16.96 -16.73 9.37
CA LEU A 251 -17.22 -16.27 7.99
C LEU A 251 -18.31 -15.19 7.91
N ASP A 252 -19.42 -15.32 8.63
CA ASP A 252 -20.52 -14.35 8.58
C ASP A 252 -20.10 -12.98 9.13
N GLU A 253 -19.39 -12.94 10.26
CA GLU A 253 -18.88 -11.69 10.83
C GLU A 253 -17.81 -11.06 9.92
N GLY A 254 -16.92 -11.89 9.35
CA GLY A 254 -15.94 -11.45 8.37
C GLY A 254 -16.59 -10.85 7.13
N ARG A 255 -17.70 -11.43 6.67
CA ARG A 255 -18.51 -10.92 5.54
C ARG A 255 -19.06 -9.53 5.84
N GLU A 256 -19.58 -9.28 7.03
CA GLU A 256 -20.13 -7.96 7.40
C GLU A 256 -19.05 -6.87 7.31
N HIS A 257 -17.88 -7.10 7.90
CA HIS A 257 -16.78 -6.15 7.82
C HIS A 257 -16.25 -5.96 6.39
N LEU A 258 -16.15 -7.01 5.58
CA LEU A 258 -15.74 -6.89 4.18
C LEU A 258 -16.81 -6.20 3.31
N ALA A 259 -18.10 -6.37 3.63
CA ALA A 259 -19.19 -5.63 2.99
C ALA A 259 -19.07 -4.13 3.28
N ASP A 260 -18.74 -3.76 4.52
CA ASP A 260 -18.48 -2.37 4.89
C ASP A 260 -17.28 -1.79 4.12
N SER A 261 -16.20 -2.55 3.95
CA SER A 261 -15.06 -2.14 3.13
C SER A 261 -15.46 -1.84 1.68
N VAL A 262 -16.28 -2.72 1.07
CA VAL A 262 -16.83 -2.49 -0.28
C VAL A 262 -17.75 -1.27 -0.30
N ARG A 263 -18.56 -1.03 0.75
CA ARG A 263 -19.41 0.16 0.83
C ARG A 263 -18.59 1.45 0.92
N LEU A 264 -17.50 1.44 1.68
CA LEU A 264 -16.61 2.59 1.87
C LEU A 264 -15.80 2.93 0.63
N LYS A 265 -15.22 1.92 -0.04
CA LYS A 265 -14.45 2.08 -1.29
C LYS A 265 -14.94 1.08 -2.35
N PRO A 266 -16.07 1.36 -3.05
CA PRO A 266 -16.69 0.40 -3.97
C PRO A 266 -15.86 0.10 -5.22
N LYS A 267 -14.87 0.94 -5.53
CA LYS A 267 -13.95 0.78 -6.66
C LYS A 267 -12.61 0.17 -6.27
N ASP A 268 -12.41 -0.15 -4.99
CA ASP A 268 -11.17 -0.78 -4.54
C ASP A 268 -11.14 -2.25 -5.00
N PRO A 269 -10.12 -2.66 -5.78
CA PRO A 269 -10.03 -4.04 -6.28
C PRO A 269 -9.89 -5.07 -5.16
N SER A 270 -9.10 -4.74 -4.12
CA SER A 270 -8.85 -5.63 -2.99
C SER A 270 -10.12 -5.86 -2.17
N ALA A 271 -10.88 -4.81 -1.86
CA ALA A 271 -12.14 -4.94 -1.13
C ALA A 271 -13.14 -5.84 -1.87
N ASN A 272 -13.29 -5.65 -3.18
CA ASN A 272 -14.14 -6.52 -4.00
C ASN A 272 -13.62 -7.96 -4.03
N TYR A 273 -12.32 -8.18 -4.22
CA TYR A 273 -11.73 -9.51 -4.21
C TYR A 273 -11.98 -10.23 -2.88
N TYR A 274 -11.68 -9.61 -1.75
CA TYR A 274 -11.82 -10.26 -0.45
C TYR A 274 -13.27 -10.49 -0.05
N TYR A 275 -14.17 -9.56 -0.41
CA TYR A 275 -15.60 -9.80 -0.23
C TYR A 275 -16.11 -10.96 -1.10
N GLY A 276 -15.66 -11.06 -2.36
CA GLY A 276 -15.91 -12.23 -3.20
C GLY A 276 -15.35 -13.51 -2.59
N HIS A 277 -14.16 -13.46 -1.99
CA HIS A 277 -13.52 -14.60 -1.33
C HIS A 277 -14.34 -15.14 -0.14
N VAL A 278 -14.85 -14.28 0.74
CA VAL A 278 -15.70 -14.75 1.84
C VAL A 278 -17.04 -15.28 1.34
N LEU A 279 -17.64 -14.68 0.30
CA LEU A 279 -18.86 -15.19 -0.32
C LEU A 279 -18.66 -16.59 -0.91
N HIS A 280 -17.54 -16.81 -1.61
CA HIS A 280 -17.21 -18.12 -2.16
C HIS A 280 -17.06 -19.16 -1.03
N ARG A 281 -16.38 -18.81 0.07
CA ARG A 281 -16.25 -19.69 1.24
C ARG A 281 -17.57 -19.96 1.97
N LEU A 282 -18.55 -19.07 1.84
CA LEU A 282 -19.93 -19.24 2.33
C LEU A 282 -20.80 -20.07 1.37
N GLY A 283 -20.24 -20.62 0.28
CA GLY A 283 -20.99 -21.40 -0.69
C GLY A 283 -21.87 -20.55 -1.62
N LYS A 284 -21.48 -19.30 -1.86
CA LYS A 284 -22.19 -18.36 -2.76
C LYS A 284 -21.32 -17.98 -3.97
N PRO A 285 -20.96 -18.94 -4.85
CA PRO A 285 -20.06 -18.69 -5.97
C PRO A 285 -20.64 -17.68 -6.99
N GLU A 286 -21.96 -17.61 -7.14
CA GLU A 286 -22.64 -16.64 -8.02
C GLU A 286 -22.35 -15.20 -7.57
N GLU A 287 -22.55 -14.92 -6.28
CA GLU A 287 -22.29 -13.60 -5.70
C GLU A 287 -20.79 -13.29 -5.72
N ALA A 288 -19.94 -14.29 -5.47
CA ALA A 288 -18.50 -14.15 -5.50
C ALA A 288 -17.98 -13.75 -6.90
N ALA A 289 -18.47 -14.40 -7.95
CA ALA A 289 -18.08 -14.12 -9.34
C ALA A 289 -18.34 -12.64 -9.71
N VAL A 290 -19.49 -12.09 -9.31
CA VAL A 290 -19.80 -10.67 -9.53
C VAL A 290 -18.75 -9.76 -8.91
N HIS A 291 -18.28 -10.08 -7.71
CA HIS A 291 -17.27 -9.29 -7.01
C HIS A 291 -15.86 -9.49 -7.58
N TYR A 292 -15.49 -10.68 -8.04
CA TYR A 292 -14.24 -10.88 -8.76
C TYR A 292 -14.22 -10.14 -10.10
N GLN A 293 -15.31 -10.18 -10.86
CA GLN A 293 -15.46 -9.39 -12.08
C GLN A 293 -15.35 -7.88 -11.82
N ARG A 294 -15.93 -7.39 -10.71
CA ARG A 294 -15.74 -5.99 -10.27
C ARG A 294 -14.31 -5.67 -9.90
N ALA A 295 -13.62 -6.57 -9.18
CA ALA A 295 -12.20 -6.39 -8.86
C ALA A 295 -11.37 -6.28 -10.16
N LEU A 296 -11.59 -7.18 -11.12
CA LEU A 296 -10.91 -7.19 -12.41
C LEU A 296 -11.27 -6.02 -13.32
N ARG A 297 -12.46 -5.43 -13.14
CA ARG A 297 -12.83 -4.18 -13.83
C ARG A 297 -11.95 -3.01 -13.40
N TYR A 298 -11.52 -2.96 -12.14
CA TYR A 298 -10.72 -1.87 -11.59
C TYR A 298 -9.22 -2.18 -11.58
N ASP A 299 -8.85 -3.46 -11.53
CA ASP A 299 -7.49 -3.96 -11.71
C ASP A 299 -7.51 -5.23 -12.57
N PRO A 300 -7.40 -5.11 -13.91
CA PRO A 300 -7.42 -6.23 -14.83
C PRO A 300 -6.26 -7.21 -14.68
N GLU A 301 -5.23 -6.85 -13.92
CA GLU A 301 -4.01 -7.64 -13.70
C GLU A 301 -3.98 -8.28 -12.31
N LEU A 302 -5.07 -8.19 -11.55
CA LEU A 302 -5.19 -8.81 -10.23
C LEU A 302 -5.22 -10.34 -10.35
N VAL A 303 -4.03 -10.95 -10.30
CA VAL A 303 -3.78 -12.39 -10.46
C VAL A 303 -4.70 -13.23 -9.59
N THR A 304 -4.87 -12.86 -8.32
CA THR A 304 -5.72 -13.62 -7.38
C THR A 304 -7.20 -13.62 -7.78
N ALA A 305 -7.71 -12.52 -8.33
CA ALA A 305 -9.09 -12.43 -8.82
C ALA A 305 -9.28 -13.19 -10.13
N LEU A 306 -8.28 -13.17 -11.04
CA LEU A 306 -8.28 -13.98 -12.26
C LEU A 306 -8.37 -15.47 -11.93
N LEU A 307 -7.52 -15.95 -11.02
CA LEU A 307 -7.50 -17.36 -10.61
C LEU A 307 -8.79 -17.77 -9.88
N ALA A 308 -9.32 -16.91 -9.01
CA ALA A 308 -10.56 -17.18 -8.28
C ALA A 308 -11.78 -17.23 -9.21
N LEU A 309 -11.88 -16.32 -10.18
CA LEU A 309 -12.94 -16.33 -11.18
C LEU A 309 -12.82 -17.55 -12.11
N ALA A 310 -11.61 -17.89 -12.55
CA ALA A 310 -11.36 -19.07 -13.36
C ALA A 310 -11.77 -20.37 -12.65
N ALA A 311 -11.47 -20.48 -11.35
CA ALA A 311 -11.90 -21.62 -10.53
C ALA A 311 -13.43 -21.72 -10.41
N ILE A 312 -14.15 -20.59 -10.31
CA ILE A 312 -15.62 -20.61 -10.34
C ILE A 312 -16.14 -21.05 -11.71
N HIS A 313 -15.60 -20.51 -12.80
CA HIS A 313 -16.05 -20.85 -14.15
C HIS A 313 -15.89 -22.33 -14.50
N ILE A 314 -14.95 -23.05 -13.89
CA ILE A 314 -14.77 -24.48 -14.14
C ILE A 314 -15.57 -25.38 -13.19
N SER A 315 -15.91 -24.89 -11.98
CA SER A 315 -16.57 -25.67 -10.94
C SER A 315 -18.07 -25.40 -10.78
N ALA A 316 -18.58 -24.33 -11.39
CA ALA A 316 -19.99 -24.00 -11.30
C ALA A 316 -20.86 -25.08 -11.97
N ASP A 317 -21.89 -25.54 -11.25
CA ASP A 317 -22.92 -26.45 -11.79
C ASP A 317 -23.89 -25.72 -12.72
N ARG A 318 -23.99 -24.40 -12.58
CA ARG A 318 -24.89 -23.55 -13.35
C ARG A 318 -24.33 -23.27 -14.75
N PRO A 319 -25.06 -23.57 -15.84
CA PRO A 319 -24.57 -23.38 -17.21
C PRO A 319 -24.18 -21.95 -17.58
N ASP A 320 -24.79 -20.94 -16.97
CA ASP A 320 -24.51 -19.52 -17.22
C ASP A 320 -23.23 -19.03 -16.55
N LEU A 321 -22.77 -19.73 -15.52
CA LEU A 321 -21.50 -19.47 -14.84
C LEU A 321 -20.41 -20.46 -15.24
N HIS A 322 -20.78 -21.66 -15.66
CA HIS A 322 -19.87 -22.67 -16.16
C HIS A 322 -19.33 -22.26 -17.54
N ASN A 323 -18.10 -21.74 -17.58
CA ASN A 323 -17.47 -21.26 -18.81
C ASN A 323 -16.00 -21.71 -18.89
N PRO A 324 -15.71 -22.93 -19.37
CA PRO A 324 -14.35 -23.46 -19.45
C PRO A 324 -13.41 -22.62 -20.31
N ALA A 325 -13.93 -21.97 -21.37
CA ALA A 325 -13.12 -21.10 -22.23
C ALA A 325 -12.64 -19.86 -21.49
N GLU A 326 -13.55 -19.19 -20.75
CA GLU A 326 -13.19 -18.02 -19.93
C GLU A 326 -12.31 -18.40 -18.74
N ALA A 327 -12.52 -19.59 -18.15
CA ALA A 327 -11.62 -20.13 -17.12
C ALA A 327 -10.18 -20.26 -17.64
N VAL A 328 -10.02 -20.84 -18.83
CA VAL A 328 -8.71 -20.96 -19.49
C VAL A 328 -8.10 -19.57 -19.73
N THR A 329 -8.84 -18.64 -20.34
CA THR A 329 -8.32 -17.29 -20.62
C THR A 329 -7.88 -16.56 -19.35
N CYS A 330 -8.67 -16.63 -18.27
CA CYS A 330 -8.32 -15.99 -17.00
C CYS A 330 -7.06 -16.62 -16.38
N ALA A 331 -6.95 -17.94 -16.40
CA ALA A 331 -5.82 -18.65 -15.81
C ALA A 331 -4.54 -18.50 -16.64
N GLU A 332 -4.61 -18.53 -17.98
CA GLU A 332 -3.49 -18.25 -18.88
C GLU A 332 -2.95 -16.84 -18.62
N LYS A 333 -3.84 -15.83 -18.58
CA LYS A 333 -3.46 -14.44 -18.25
C LYS A 333 -2.80 -14.32 -16.88
N ALA A 334 -3.33 -15.01 -15.86
CA ALA A 334 -2.73 -15.01 -14.52
C ALA A 334 -1.31 -15.61 -14.52
N CYS A 335 -1.09 -16.69 -15.28
CA CYS A 335 0.24 -17.28 -15.44
C CYS A 335 1.19 -16.36 -16.23
N GLU A 336 0.73 -15.68 -17.28
CA GLU A 336 1.54 -14.72 -18.04
C GLU A 336 2.00 -13.54 -17.16
N LEU A 337 1.10 -12.98 -16.34
CA LEU A 337 1.40 -11.88 -15.42
C LEU A 337 2.42 -12.25 -14.33
N THR A 338 2.54 -13.55 -14.02
CA THR A 338 3.53 -14.07 -13.08
C THR A 338 4.79 -14.58 -13.79
N GLU A 339 4.92 -14.34 -15.10
CA GLU A 339 5.99 -14.88 -15.96
C GLU A 339 6.16 -16.40 -15.83
N HIS A 340 5.05 -17.09 -15.54
CA HIS A 340 5.00 -18.52 -15.24
C HIS A 340 5.92 -18.95 -14.07
N ALA A 341 6.22 -18.04 -13.14
CA ALA A 341 7.06 -18.31 -11.97
C ALA A 341 6.26 -18.80 -10.76
N ASP A 342 4.96 -18.55 -10.69
CA ASP A 342 4.10 -18.97 -9.57
C ASP A 342 3.60 -20.43 -9.75
N PRO A 343 4.09 -21.39 -8.94
CA PRO A 343 3.66 -22.78 -9.03
C PRO A 343 2.18 -22.98 -8.68
N GLY A 344 1.58 -22.14 -7.84
CA GLY A 344 0.16 -22.22 -7.49
C GLY A 344 -0.74 -21.82 -8.65
N ALA A 345 -0.38 -20.74 -9.35
CA ALA A 345 -1.08 -20.33 -10.57
C ALA A 345 -1.00 -21.42 -11.65
N LEU A 346 0.17 -22.03 -11.85
CA LEU A 346 0.36 -23.13 -12.80
C LEU A 346 -0.41 -24.40 -12.40
N GLU A 347 -0.50 -24.73 -11.10
CA GLU A 347 -1.34 -25.83 -10.60
C GLU A 347 -2.81 -25.62 -11.01
N ILE A 348 -3.35 -24.42 -10.78
CA ILE A 348 -4.73 -24.08 -11.12
C ILE A 348 -4.95 -24.14 -12.63
N LEU A 349 -4.03 -23.59 -13.43
CA LEU A 349 -4.12 -23.66 -14.90
C LEU A 349 -4.12 -25.11 -15.40
N ALA A 350 -3.27 -25.98 -14.84
CA ALA A 350 -3.24 -27.39 -15.21
C ALA A 350 -4.58 -28.10 -14.90
N LYS A 351 -5.20 -27.82 -13.75
CA LYS A 351 -6.54 -28.33 -13.41
C LYS A 351 -7.61 -27.85 -14.38
N ILE A 352 -7.57 -26.57 -14.75
CA ILE A 352 -8.51 -25.98 -15.71
C ILE A 352 -8.33 -26.63 -17.10
N TYR A 353 -7.11 -26.83 -17.56
CA TYR A 353 -6.86 -27.56 -18.81
C TYR A 353 -7.40 -28.98 -18.77
N ALA A 354 -7.18 -29.71 -17.68
CA ALA A 354 -7.70 -31.07 -17.54
C ALA A 354 -9.23 -31.10 -17.57
N ALA A 355 -9.88 -30.19 -16.85
CA ALA A 355 -11.34 -30.07 -16.84
C ALA A 355 -11.91 -29.62 -18.19
N ALA A 356 -11.18 -28.80 -18.95
CA ALA A 356 -11.51 -28.42 -20.33
C ALA A 356 -11.18 -29.52 -21.37
N GLY A 357 -10.68 -30.69 -20.94
CA GLY A 357 -10.32 -31.81 -21.82
C GLY A 357 -8.99 -31.65 -22.56
N ARG A 358 -8.24 -30.57 -22.33
CA ARG A 358 -6.91 -30.28 -22.89
C ARG A 358 -5.80 -31.01 -22.11
N LEU A 359 -5.85 -32.34 -22.09
CA LEU A 359 -4.98 -33.16 -21.22
C LEU A 359 -3.47 -33.01 -21.52
N ASP A 360 -3.07 -32.84 -22.78
CA ASP A 360 -1.65 -32.61 -23.13
C ASP A 360 -1.12 -31.31 -22.53
N ASP A 361 -1.92 -30.24 -22.56
CA ASP A 361 -1.58 -28.96 -21.96
C ASP A 361 -1.61 -29.03 -20.43
N ALA A 362 -2.53 -29.81 -19.86
CA ALA A 362 -2.58 -30.09 -18.42
C ALA A 362 -1.30 -30.79 -17.94
N VAL A 363 -0.85 -31.85 -18.63
CA VAL A 363 0.39 -32.57 -18.30
C VAL A 363 1.62 -31.65 -18.45
N ARG A 364 1.70 -30.86 -19.54
CA ARG A 364 2.83 -29.95 -19.77
C ARG A 364 2.91 -28.88 -18.68
N THR A 365 1.77 -28.27 -18.35
CA THR A 365 1.67 -27.23 -17.32
C THR A 365 1.92 -27.79 -15.93
N ALA A 366 1.38 -28.97 -15.58
CA ALA A 366 1.62 -29.60 -14.29
C ALA A 366 3.10 -29.99 -14.09
N LYS A 367 3.80 -30.44 -15.14
CA LYS A 367 5.27 -30.64 -15.09
C LYS A 367 6.01 -29.34 -14.80
N HIS A 368 5.58 -28.25 -15.42
CA HIS A 368 6.17 -26.94 -15.15
C HIS A 368 5.91 -26.47 -13.71
N ALA A 369 4.65 -26.60 -13.26
CA ALA A 369 4.24 -26.29 -11.89
C ALA A 369 5.07 -27.09 -10.87
N LEU A 370 5.27 -28.39 -11.10
CA LEU A 370 6.04 -29.26 -10.21
C LEU A 370 7.51 -28.84 -10.14
N LYS A 371 8.11 -28.50 -11.28
CA LYS A 371 9.49 -28.00 -11.33
C LYS A 371 9.63 -26.70 -10.54
N ALA A 372 8.69 -25.77 -10.70
CA ALA A 372 8.67 -24.51 -9.96
C ALA A 372 8.44 -24.76 -8.45
N ALA A 373 7.48 -25.61 -8.07
CA ALA A 373 7.14 -25.92 -6.69
C ALA A 373 8.30 -26.55 -5.91
N ARG A 374 9.10 -27.41 -6.56
CA ARG A 374 10.29 -28.03 -5.94
C ARG A 374 11.40 -27.03 -5.57
N ASN A 375 11.37 -25.83 -6.15
CA ASN A 375 12.29 -24.74 -5.77
C ASN A 375 11.73 -23.89 -4.62
N THR A 376 10.55 -24.22 -4.09
CA THR A 376 9.92 -23.52 -2.97
C THR A 376 9.95 -24.38 -1.69
N PRO A 377 9.80 -23.78 -0.50
CA PRO A 377 9.68 -24.54 0.75
C PRO A 377 8.38 -25.36 0.90
N ASP A 378 7.37 -25.11 0.07
CA ASP A 378 6.05 -25.73 0.17
C ASP A 378 6.03 -27.14 -0.46
N ARG A 379 6.44 -28.12 0.35
CA ARG A 379 6.42 -29.54 -0.06
C ARG A 379 5.00 -30.05 -0.32
N ALA A 380 4.01 -29.56 0.41
CA ALA A 380 2.63 -30.01 0.26
C ALA A 380 2.06 -29.61 -1.11
N LEU A 381 2.44 -28.45 -1.64
CA LEU A 381 2.11 -28.04 -3.00
C LEU A 381 2.72 -28.98 -4.04
N ALA A 382 4.01 -29.29 -3.92
CA ALA A 382 4.69 -30.19 -4.83
C ALA A 382 4.04 -31.58 -4.85
N ASP A 383 3.71 -32.14 -3.68
CA ASP A 383 3.06 -33.45 -3.55
C ASP A 383 1.67 -33.48 -4.20
N ARG A 384 0.87 -32.41 -4.05
CA ARG A 384 -0.44 -32.30 -4.71
C ARG A 384 -0.29 -32.25 -6.24
N ILE A 385 0.62 -31.43 -6.75
CA ILE A 385 0.86 -31.30 -8.19
C ILE A 385 1.35 -32.64 -8.77
N GLU A 386 2.22 -33.34 -8.06
CA GLU A 386 2.74 -34.64 -8.50
C GLU A 386 1.63 -35.70 -8.59
N LYS A 387 0.71 -35.71 -7.63
CA LYS A 387 -0.49 -36.56 -7.67
C LYS A 387 -1.40 -36.24 -8.86
N ASP A 388 -1.69 -34.95 -9.09
CA ASP A 388 -2.54 -34.51 -10.20
C ASP A 388 -1.89 -34.83 -11.55
N LEU A 389 -0.57 -34.61 -11.67
CA LEU A 389 0.20 -34.97 -12.87
C LEU A 389 0.10 -36.46 -13.18
N ALA A 390 0.26 -37.32 -12.19
CA ALA A 390 0.12 -38.77 -12.38
C ALA A 390 -1.30 -39.15 -12.84
N ALA A 391 -2.33 -38.49 -12.29
CA ALA A 391 -3.71 -38.70 -12.72
C ALA A 391 -3.92 -38.29 -14.19
N TYR A 392 -3.43 -37.11 -14.60
CA TYR A 392 -3.54 -36.64 -15.98
C TYR A 392 -2.82 -37.57 -16.97
N GLN A 393 -1.63 -38.04 -16.61
CA GLN A 393 -0.86 -38.99 -17.44
C GLN A 393 -1.59 -40.31 -17.61
N ARG A 394 -2.20 -40.83 -16.54
CA ARG A 394 -2.98 -42.07 -16.61
C ARG A 394 -4.18 -41.93 -17.56
N ILE A 395 -4.95 -40.86 -17.43
CA ILE A 395 -6.10 -40.58 -18.31
C ILE A 395 -5.64 -40.44 -19.78
N LEU A 396 -4.49 -39.81 -20.00
CA LEU A 396 -3.93 -39.65 -21.35
C LEU A 396 -3.56 -41.00 -21.98
N ILE A 397 -2.95 -41.92 -21.20
CA ILE A 397 -2.60 -43.27 -21.66
C ILE A 397 -3.86 -44.10 -21.95
N GLU A 398 -4.86 -44.05 -21.07
CA GLU A 398 -6.15 -44.74 -21.26
C GLU A 398 -6.88 -44.27 -22.53
N ARG A 399 -6.79 -42.97 -22.89
CA ARG A 399 -7.35 -42.46 -24.15
C ARG A 399 -6.59 -42.90 -25.41
N GLN A 400 -5.31 -43.24 -25.27
CA GLN A 400 -4.46 -43.67 -26.39
C GLN A 400 -4.50 -45.19 -26.63
N ASN A 401 -4.96 -45.96 -25.63
CA ASN A 401 -5.16 -47.42 -25.69
C ASN A 401 -6.61 -47.77 -25.29
N PRO A 402 -7.61 -47.48 -26.16
CA PRO A 402 -9.03 -47.60 -25.85
C PRO A 402 -9.54 -49.05 -25.69
#